data_AF-A0A9P5ZII5-F1
#
_entry.id   AF-A0A9P5ZII5-F1
#
_cell.length_a   1.000
_cell.length_b   1.000
_cell.length_c   1.000
_cell.angle_alpha   90.00
_cell.angle_beta   90.00
_cell.angle_gamma   90.00
#
_symmetry.space_group_name_H-M   'P 1'
#
loop_
_entity.id
_entity.type
_entity.pdbx_description
1 polymer ?
#
loop_
_entity_poly.entity_id
_entity_poly.type
_entity_poly.pdbx_seq_one_letter_code
_entity_poly.pdbx_strand_id
1 'polypeptide(L)'
;DDIRSTTISRCAIRPCQFQIDLCRAQLQRKSTISISPTGSGKTLTFLMPLFFSDQSITIVVTALNILGTQFVEDAGKYGIPAI
;
A
#
# COMPACT_ATOMS: atom_id res chain seq x y z
N ASP A 1 5.86 -3.92 15.94
CA ASP A 1 4.94 -4.15 14.81
C ASP A 1 5.71 -4.47 13.55
N ASP A 2 5.65 -5.73 13.13
CA ASP A 2 6.32 -6.25 11.93
C ASP A 2 5.99 -5.42 10.67
N ILE A 3 4.72 -5.00 10.53
CA ILE A 3 4.27 -4.10 9.47
C ILE A 3 5.11 -2.81 9.38
N ARG A 4 5.37 -2.19 10.54
CA ARG A 4 6.12 -0.93 10.61
C ARG A 4 7.59 -1.13 10.26
N SER A 5 8.24 -2.15 10.81
CA SER A 5 9.66 -2.44 10.55
C SER A 5 9.90 -2.77 9.09
N THR A 6 9.08 -3.63 8.50
CA THR A 6 9.19 -4.03 7.09
C THR A 6 8.94 -2.85 6.16
N THR A 7 7.94 -2.00 6.45
CA THR A 7 7.68 -0.80 5.65
C THR A 7 8.84 0.18 5.69
N ILE A 8 9.45 0.41 6.87
CA ILE A 8 10.64 1.26 6.99
C ILE A 8 11.81 0.66 6.20
N SER A 9 12.02 -0.65 6.29
CA SER A 9 13.10 -1.33 5.56
C SER A 9 12.92 -1.29 4.04
N ARG A 10 11.68 -1.35 3.53
CA ARG A 10 11.37 -1.42 2.09
C ARG A 10 11.22 -0.05 1.44
N CYS A 11 10.73 0.93 2.18
CA CYS A 11 10.34 2.23 1.62
C CYS A 11 11.10 3.41 2.22
N ALA A 12 11.86 3.22 3.32
CA ALA A 12 12.39 4.30 4.14
C ALA A 12 11.29 5.28 4.66
N ILE A 13 10.04 4.84 4.72
CA ILE A 13 8.88 5.60 5.18
C ILE A 13 8.37 4.99 6.48
N ARG A 14 8.08 5.83 7.47
CA ARG A 14 7.44 5.41 8.72
C ARG A 14 5.92 5.51 8.60
N PRO A 15 5.18 4.39 8.50
CA PRO A 15 3.72 4.45 8.41
C PRO A 15 3.10 4.94 9.73
N CYS A 16 2.01 5.69 9.66
CA CYS A 16 1.23 6.07 10.84
C CYS A 16 0.28 4.93 11.26
N GLN A 17 -0.44 5.11 12.38
CA GLN A 17 -1.21 4.01 12.97
C GLN A 17 -2.35 3.52 12.06
N PHE A 18 -3.11 4.43 11.45
CA PHE A 18 -4.22 4.01 10.57
C PHE A 18 -3.74 3.18 9.37
N GLN A 19 -2.57 3.50 8.81
CA GLN A 19 -2.00 2.77 7.68
C GLN A 19 -1.64 1.34 8.09
N ILE A 20 -1.07 1.18 9.29
CA ILE A 20 -0.73 -0.14 9.87
C ILE A 20 -2.00 -0.95 10.11
N ASP A 21 -3.03 -0.33 10.68
CA ASP A 21 -4.29 -1.02 10.98
C ASP A 21 -5.00 -1.46 9.71
N LEU A 22 -4.99 -0.63 8.65
CA LEU A 22 -5.55 -0.96 7.35
C LEU A 22 -4.76 -2.09 6.66
N CYS A 23 -3.43 -2.06 6.72
CA CYS A 23 -2.61 -3.17 6.20
C CYS A 23 -2.86 -4.46 6.96
N ARG A 24 -2.95 -4.40 8.29
CA ARG A 24 -3.26 -5.58 9.11
C ARG A 24 -4.62 -6.18 8.74
N ALA A 25 -5.63 -5.34 8.55
CA ALA A 25 -6.96 -5.80 8.13
C ALA A 25 -6.95 -6.44 6.73
N GLN A 26 -6.20 -5.88 5.78
CA GLN A 26 -6.00 -6.45 4.44
C GLN A 26 -5.29 -7.82 4.48
N LEU A 27 -4.22 -7.94 5.28
CA LEU A 27 -3.52 -9.22 5.48
C LEU A 27 -4.42 -10.28 6.14
N GLN A 28 -5.35 -9.86 6.99
CA GLN A 28 -6.40 -10.70 7.57
C GLN A 28 -7.58 -10.98 6.62
N ARG A 29 -7.50 -10.54 5.36
CA ARG A 29 -8.54 -10.71 4.33
C ARG A 29 -9.91 -10.13 4.73
N LYS A 30 -9.91 -9.05 5.52
CA LYS A 30 -11.14 -8.33 5.91
C LYS A 30 -11.52 -7.32 4.84
N SER A 31 -12.82 -7.19 4.56
CA SER A 31 -13.35 -6.07 3.79
C SER A 31 -13.27 -4.79 4.61
N THR A 32 -12.64 -3.75 4.07
CA THR A 32 -12.38 -2.49 4.79
C THR A 32 -12.83 -1.29 3.98
N ILE A 33 -13.43 -0.30 4.66
CA ILE A 33 -13.68 1.03 4.11
C ILE A 33 -12.71 1.99 4.80
N SER A 34 -11.90 2.69 4.01
CA SER A 34 -10.98 3.72 4.51
C SER A 34 -11.32 5.07 3.89
N ILE A 35 -11.60 6.06 4.74
CA ILE A 35 -11.92 7.43 4.35
C ILE A 35 -10.83 8.33 4.88
N SER A 36 -10.07 8.97 3.99
CA SER A 36 -9.00 9.89 4.38
C SER A 36 -8.76 10.98 3.35
N PRO A 37 -8.36 12.19 3.77
CA PRO A 37 -8.13 13.31 2.87
C PRO A 37 -6.98 13.05 1.90
N THR A 38 -6.95 13.76 0.78
CA THR A 38 -5.78 13.77 -0.13
C THR A 38 -4.52 14.20 0.63
N GLY A 39 -3.37 13.62 0.28
CA GLY A 39 -2.11 13.85 0.99
C GLY A 39 -1.91 13.05 2.28
N SER A 40 -2.93 12.35 2.80
CA SER A 40 -2.82 11.49 4.01
C SER A 40 -1.93 10.24 3.86
N GLY A 41 -1.35 10.02 2.68
CA GLY A 41 -0.53 8.84 2.41
C GLY A 41 -1.32 7.54 2.25
N LYS A 42 -2.61 7.61 1.90
CA LYS A 42 -3.44 6.41 1.64
C LYS A 42 -2.87 5.47 0.57
N THR A 43 -2.10 5.98 -0.40
CA THR A 43 -1.43 5.16 -1.43
C THR A 43 -0.54 4.06 -0.83
N LEU A 44 0.20 4.39 0.24
CA LEU A 44 1.08 3.44 0.92
C LEU A 44 0.32 2.20 1.43
N THR A 45 -0.97 2.36 1.75
CA THR A 45 -1.79 1.26 2.30
C THR A 45 -2.13 0.18 1.28
N PHE A 46 -2.05 0.48 -0.02
CA PHE A 46 -2.19 -0.52 -1.09
C PHE A 46 -0.90 -1.29 -1.34
N LEU A 47 0.26 -0.66 -1.09
CA LEU A 47 1.58 -1.25 -1.31
C LEU A 47 2.03 -2.12 -0.13
N MET A 48 1.76 -1.67 1.11
CA MET A 48 2.24 -2.35 2.32
C MET A 48 1.89 -3.84 2.39
N PRO A 49 0.67 -4.30 2.06
CA PRO A 49 0.34 -5.73 2.11
C PRO A 49 1.19 -6.59 1.15
N LEU A 50 1.65 -6.04 0.03
CA LEU A 50 2.46 -6.77 -0.96
C LEU A 50 3.85 -7.12 -0.43
N PHE A 51 4.35 -6.46 0.62
CA PHE A 51 5.63 -6.82 1.25
C PHE A 51 5.57 -8.09 2.10
N PHE A 52 4.37 -8.66 2.31
CA PHE A 52 4.17 -9.83 3.18
C PHE A 52 3.68 -11.06 2.41
N SER A 53 3.57 -10.98 1.08
CA SER A 53 3.04 -12.07 0.27
C SER A 53 3.60 -12.03 -1.16
N ASP A 54 4.57 -12.90 -1.41
CA ASP A 54 5.24 -13.03 -2.72
C ASP A 54 4.37 -13.69 -3.79
N GLN A 55 3.20 -14.24 -3.41
CA GLN A 55 2.27 -14.94 -4.31
C GLN A 55 0.93 -14.22 -4.47
N SER A 56 0.83 -12.95 -4.08
CA SER A 56 -0.40 -12.17 -4.21
C SER A 56 -0.29 -11.06 -5.25
N ILE A 57 -1.40 -10.78 -5.91
CA ILE A 57 -1.59 -9.62 -6.77
C ILE A 57 -2.64 -8.72 -6.12
N THR A 58 -2.39 -7.40 -6.16
CA THR A 58 -3.37 -6.38 -5.78
C THR A 58 -3.87 -5.68 -7.04
N ILE A 59 -5.19 -5.63 -7.22
CA ILE A 59 -5.82 -4.90 -8.32
C ILE A 59 -6.34 -3.57 -7.78
N VAL A 60 -5.79 -2.47 -8.30
CA VAL A 60 -6.22 -1.12 -7.95
C VAL A 60 -7.07 -0.56 -9.09
N VAL A 61 -8.34 -0.29 -8.81
CA VAL A 61 -9.25 0.37 -9.76
C VAL A 61 -9.31 1.85 -9.43
N THR A 62 -8.92 2.69 -10.39
CA THR A 62 -8.94 4.15 -10.28
C THR A 62 -9.66 4.77 -11.47
N ALA A 63 -10.38 5.87 -11.23
CA ALA A 63 -11.09 6.59 -12.29
C ALA A 63 -10.15 7.49 -13.12
N LEU A 64 -8.94 7.78 -12.62
CA LEU A 64 -8.00 8.69 -13.26
C LEU A 64 -6.78 7.93 -13.76
N ASN A 65 -6.60 7.90 -15.09
CA ASN A 65 -5.46 7.22 -15.73
C ASN A 65 -4.11 7.73 -15.19
N ILE A 66 -3.99 9.05 -14.96
CA ILE A 66 -2.77 9.66 -14.42
C ILE A 66 -2.44 9.10 -13.04
N LEU A 67 -3.43 8.85 -12.18
CA LEU A 67 -3.20 8.22 -10.88
C LEU A 67 -2.76 6.76 -11.03
N GLY A 68 -3.25 6.07 -12.06
CA GLY A 68 -2.80 4.72 -12.41
C GLY A 68 -1.31 4.71 -12.77
N THR A 69 -0.89 5.60 -13.68
CA THR A 69 0.51 5.75 -14.07
C THR A 69 1.41 6.10 -12.88
N GLN A 70 0.98 7.05 -12.04
CA GLN A 70 1.72 7.42 -10.83
C GLN A 70 1.85 6.24 -9.85
N PHE A 71 0.81 5.42 -9.73
CA PHE A 71 0.85 4.23 -8.88
C PHE A 71 1.88 3.19 -9.39
N VAL A 72 1.94 2.96 -10.71
CA VAL A 72 2.94 2.08 -11.32
C VAL A 72 4.35 2.58 -11.05
N GLU A 73 4.59 3.88 -11.19
CA GLU A 73 5.90 4.49 -10.86
C GLU A 73 6.25 4.33 -9.37
N ASP A 74 5.29 4.58 -8.47
CA ASP A 74 5.49 4.43 -7.03
C ASP A 74 5.76 2.98 -6.63
N ALA A 75 5.06 2.01 -7.22
CA ALA A 75 5.31 0.59 -7.02
C ALA A 75 6.74 0.21 -7.48
N GLY A 76 7.16 0.71 -8.63
CA GLY A 76 8.50 0.50 -9.19
C GLY A 76 9.62 1.00 -8.26
N LYS A 77 9.43 2.14 -7.58
CA LYS A 77 10.38 2.67 -6.57
C LYS A 77 10.64 1.70 -5.41
N TYR A 78 9.68 0.83 -5.11
CA TYR A 78 9.78 -0.16 -4.03
C TYR A 78 10.03 -1.58 -4.52
N GLY A 79 10.39 -1.74 -5.81
CA GLY A 79 10.67 -3.03 -6.42
C GLY A 79 9.44 -3.92 -6.56
N ILE A 80 8.24 -3.33 -6.63
CA ILE A 80 6.99 -4.05 -6.88
C ILE A 80 6.66 -3.94 -8.38
N PRO A 81 6.61 -5.05 -9.13
CA PRO A 81 6.16 -5.04 -10.52
C PRO A 81 4.69 -4.60 -10.60
N ALA A 82 4.40 -3.61 -11.45
CA ALA A 82 3.05 -3.12 -11.71
C ALA A 82 2.89 -2.76 -13.20
N ILE A 83 1.66 -2.86 -13.71
CA ILE A 83 1.28 -2.54 -15.09
C ILE A 83 0.07 -1.62 -15.12
#